data_AF-A0A453CMM4-F1
#
_entry.id   AF-A0A453CMM4-F1
#
_cell.length_a   1.000
_cell.length_b   1.000
_cell.length_c   1.000
_cell.angle_alpha   90.00
_cell.angle_beta   90.00
_cell.angle_gamma   90.00
#
_symmetry.space_group_name_H-M   'P 1'
#
loop_
_entity.id
_entity.type
_entity.pdbx_description
1 polymer ?
#
loop_
_entity_poly.entity_id
_entity_poly.type
_entity_poly.pdbx_seq_one_letter_code
_entity_poly.pdbx_strand_id
1 'polypeptide(L)'
;VGVDNMCILVHAVKRQPDGIVLEERISNALVEVGPSITLASLAEVLAFSVSAINPMPATRAFSMFAAMAVLLDFVLQVTAFVALIVYDFRRAEDGRIDCVPCARLKSSTVAGDNGGHQRLHFVARYMKDVHGPILGYRPVKFIVIAVFVGLAFASIAMSTRLQPGLEQKIVLPRDSYLQGYFDDLEKYMKVGPPLYFVVKNFNYSSASENTNQICSINQCNSNSLLNEIARQSLSPETSYIAKPAASWLDDFLIWMSPEAFGCCRKFVNGNYCPPDDQVQNFSLNPLYGC
;
A
#
# COMPACT_ATOMS: atom_id res chain seq x y z
N VAL A 1 -6.98 19.19 -2.39
CA VAL A 1 -6.48 20.09 -1.34
C VAL A 1 -6.25 21.48 -1.91
N GLY A 2 -5.20 21.70 -2.69
CA GLY A 2 -4.84 23.08 -3.02
C GLY A 2 -5.86 23.89 -3.81
N VAL A 3 -6.56 23.26 -4.76
CA VAL A 3 -7.66 23.92 -5.49
C VAL A 3 -8.77 24.40 -4.55
N ASP A 4 -9.10 23.63 -3.51
CA ASP A 4 -10.14 24.00 -2.54
C ASP A 4 -9.70 25.23 -1.73
N ASN A 5 -8.50 25.21 -1.17
CA ASN A 5 -7.90 26.35 -0.44
C ASN A 5 -7.88 27.62 -1.31
N MET A 6 -7.48 27.50 -2.58
CA MET A 6 -7.46 28.60 -3.54
C MET A 6 -8.86 29.16 -3.79
N CYS A 7 -9.86 28.30 -3.99
CA CYS A 7 -11.24 28.71 -4.19
C CYS A 7 -11.84 29.43 -2.97
N ILE A 8 -11.59 28.92 -1.75
CA ILE A 8 -12.07 29.56 -0.51
C ILE A 8 -11.45 30.94 -0.37
N LEU A 9 -10.14 31.09 -0.62
CA LEU A 9 -9.44 32.38 -0.52
C LEU A 9 -9.99 33.40 -1.53
N VAL A 10 -10.14 33.01 -2.81
CA VAL A 10 -10.71 33.90 -3.84
C VAL A 10 -12.13 34.32 -3.49
N HIS A 11 -12.95 33.38 -3.00
CA HIS A 11 -14.31 33.67 -2.59
C HIS A 11 -14.36 34.64 -1.39
N ALA A 12 -13.45 34.48 -0.42
CA ALA A 12 -13.33 35.38 0.71
C ALA A 12 -12.97 36.80 0.29
N VAL A 13 -12.00 36.96 -0.63
CA VAL A 13 -11.62 38.28 -1.16
C VAL A 13 -12.80 38.94 -1.88
N LYS A 14 -13.54 38.20 -2.72
CA LYS A 14 -14.72 38.72 -3.42
C LYS A 14 -15.85 39.14 -2.48
N ARG A 15 -15.96 38.51 -1.31
CA ARG A 15 -17.00 38.82 -0.32
C ARG A 15 -16.75 40.12 0.47
N GLN A 16 -15.50 40.58 0.54
CA GLN A 16 -15.15 41.83 1.21
C GLN A 16 -15.76 43.05 0.47
N PRO A 17 -16.09 44.15 1.17
CA PRO A 17 -16.76 45.32 0.59
C PRO A 17 -15.91 46.06 -0.45
N ASP A 18 -16.54 46.61 -1.49
CA ASP A 18 -15.87 47.27 -2.63
C ASP A 18 -15.45 48.74 -2.37
N GLY A 19 -15.30 49.16 -1.10
CA GLY A 19 -14.98 50.55 -0.72
C GLY A 19 -13.64 50.76 0.00
N ILE A 20 -12.87 49.68 0.20
CA ILE A 20 -11.58 49.68 0.91
C ILE A 20 -10.43 49.49 -0.08
N VAL A 21 -9.23 49.94 0.31
CA VAL A 21 -8.02 49.76 -0.50
C VAL A 21 -7.78 48.27 -0.74
N LEU A 22 -7.37 47.89 -1.96
CA LEU A 22 -7.21 46.49 -2.35
C LEU A 22 -6.31 45.68 -1.39
N GLU A 23 -5.24 46.27 -0.89
CA GLU A 23 -4.33 45.62 0.06
C GLU A 23 -5.03 45.31 1.39
N GLU A 24 -5.86 46.22 1.86
CA GLU A 24 -6.67 46.04 3.08
C GLU A 24 -7.77 44.99 2.86
N ARG A 25 -8.38 44.96 1.67
CA ARG A 25 -9.37 43.94 1.27
C ARG A 25 -8.78 42.53 1.34
N ILE A 26 -7.60 42.34 0.76
CA ILE A 26 -6.92 41.05 0.73
C ILE A 26 -6.42 40.67 2.12
N SER A 27 -5.89 41.64 2.89
CA SER A 27 -5.49 41.43 4.28
C SER A 27 -6.66 40.92 5.13
N ASN A 28 -7.82 41.59 5.08
CA ASN A 28 -9.01 41.20 5.84
C ASN A 28 -9.52 39.81 5.45
N ALA A 29 -9.52 39.48 4.15
CA ALA A 29 -9.90 38.15 3.68
C ALA A 29 -8.91 37.06 4.15
N LEU A 30 -7.60 37.36 4.15
CA LEU A 30 -6.57 36.44 4.61
C LEU A 30 -6.65 36.22 6.14
N VAL A 31 -7.01 37.24 6.91
CA VAL A 31 -7.24 37.12 8.36
C VAL A 31 -8.48 36.27 8.66
N GLU A 32 -9.54 36.39 7.86
CA GLU A 32 -10.78 35.61 8.04
C GLU A 32 -10.58 34.12 7.73
N VAL A 33 -9.88 33.78 6.63
CA VAL A 33 -9.81 32.39 6.12
C VAL A 33 -8.45 31.74 6.33
N GLY A 34 -7.37 32.51 6.42
CA GLY A 34 -5.99 32.03 6.56
C GLY A 34 -5.80 31.03 7.70
N PRO A 35 -6.32 31.25 8.92
CA PRO A 35 -6.22 30.28 10.02
C PRO A 35 -6.87 28.92 9.72
N SER A 36 -7.97 28.90 8.96
CA SER A 36 -8.62 27.64 8.56
C SER A 36 -7.77 26.87 7.55
N ILE A 37 -7.21 27.57 6.56
CA ILE A 37 -6.35 26.97 5.52
C ILE A 37 -5.05 26.42 6.15
N THR A 38 -4.44 27.18 7.07
CA THR A 38 -3.19 26.78 7.73
C THR A 38 -3.42 25.55 8.60
N LEU A 39 -4.52 25.51 9.37
CA LEU A 39 -4.88 24.36 10.21
C LEU A 39 -5.15 23.11 9.37
N ALA A 40 -5.93 23.22 8.31
CA ALA A 40 -6.22 22.11 7.42
C ALA A 40 -4.94 21.54 6.77
N SER A 41 -4.11 22.42 6.19
CA SER A 41 -2.86 22.00 5.53
C SER A 41 -1.88 21.38 6.52
N LEU A 42 -1.76 21.94 7.73
CA LEU A 42 -0.92 21.37 8.79
C LEU A 42 -1.42 20.00 9.23
N ALA A 43 -2.73 19.84 9.42
CA ALA A 43 -3.32 18.56 9.79
C ALA A 43 -3.07 17.48 8.72
N GLU A 44 -3.17 17.84 7.44
CA GLU A 44 -2.87 16.92 6.33
C GLU A 44 -1.38 16.53 6.28
N VAL A 45 -0.46 17.50 6.42
CA VAL A 45 0.99 17.22 6.48
C VAL A 45 1.31 16.29 7.64
N LEU A 46 0.72 16.51 8.82
CA LEU A 46 0.90 15.64 9.97
C LEU A 46 0.31 14.24 9.74
N ALA A 47 -0.89 14.14 9.15
CA ALA A 47 -1.52 12.86 8.83
C ALA A 47 -0.67 12.03 7.85
N PHE A 48 -0.14 12.66 6.79
CA PHE A 48 0.77 11.99 5.86
C PHE A 48 2.12 11.66 6.51
N SER A 49 2.63 12.52 7.40
CA SER A 49 3.87 12.26 8.15
C SER A 49 3.75 11.04 9.07
N VAL A 50 2.61 10.90 9.77
CA VAL A 50 2.32 9.71 10.58
C VAL A 50 2.18 8.46 9.68
N SER A 51 1.57 8.61 8.51
CA SER A 51 1.44 7.51 7.54
C SER A 51 2.78 7.01 6.99
N ALA A 52 3.84 7.83 7.03
CA ALA A 52 5.19 7.45 6.61
C ALA A 52 5.93 6.54 7.60
N ILE A 53 5.38 6.30 8.80
CA ILE A 53 5.95 5.38 9.80
C ILE A 53 5.65 3.91 9.44
N ASN A 54 4.71 3.66 8.52
CA ASN A 54 4.30 2.32 8.13
C ASN A 54 5.47 1.50 7.53
N PRO A 55 5.57 0.18 7.84
CA PRO A 55 6.65 -0.69 7.35
C PRO A 55 6.53 -1.00 5.85
N MET A 56 5.35 -0.80 5.24
CA MET A 56 5.14 -1.03 3.81
C MET A 56 5.86 0.06 2.98
N PRO A 57 6.88 -0.28 2.18
CA PRO A 57 7.73 0.71 1.51
C PRO A 57 6.98 1.56 0.49
N ALA A 58 5.99 0.97 -0.21
CA ALA A 58 5.20 1.68 -1.21
C ALA A 58 4.35 2.81 -0.59
N THR A 59 3.64 2.52 0.50
CA THR A 59 2.83 3.53 1.20
C THR A 59 3.72 4.55 1.90
N ARG A 60 4.85 4.12 2.47
CA ARG A 60 5.83 5.02 3.07
C ARG A 60 6.37 6.05 2.09
N ALA A 61 6.80 5.63 0.90
CA ALA A 61 7.30 6.54 -0.13
C ALA A 61 6.20 7.50 -0.60
N PHE A 62 5.00 6.99 -0.88
CA PHE A 62 3.84 7.81 -1.24
C PHE A 62 3.54 8.87 -0.18
N SER A 63 3.48 8.49 1.09
CA SER A 63 3.19 9.41 2.20
C SER A 63 4.26 10.49 2.37
N MET A 64 5.55 10.17 2.17
CA MET A 64 6.62 11.18 2.21
C MET A 64 6.48 12.21 1.09
N PHE A 65 6.23 11.76 -0.15
CA PHE A 65 6.01 12.67 -1.27
C PHE A 65 4.74 13.50 -1.09
N ALA A 66 3.67 12.90 -0.60
CA ALA A 66 2.41 13.61 -0.33
C ALA A 66 2.59 14.68 0.76
N ALA A 67 3.26 14.36 1.88
CA ALA A 67 3.53 15.33 2.94
C ALA A 67 4.35 16.53 2.44
N MET A 68 5.40 16.28 1.65
CA MET A 68 6.21 17.33 1.03
C MET A 68 5.38 18.15 0.03
N ALA A 69 4.58 17.49 -0.81
CA ALA A 69 3.76 18.16 -1.81
C ALA A 69 2.71 19.09 -1.17
N VAL A 70 2.00 18.65 -0.13
CA VAL A 70 1.02 19.47 0.59
C VAL A 70 1.70 20.63 1.33
N LEU A 71 2.88 20.41 1.91
CA LEU A 71 3.65 21.48 2.55
C LEU A 71 4.11 22.55 1.54
N LEU A 72 4.62 22.14 0.38
CA LEU A 72 5.00 23.06 -0.69
C LEU A 72 3.78 23.78 -1.29
N ASP A 73 2.67 23.06 -1.48
CA ASP A 73 1.40 23.62 -1.94
C ASP A 73 0.91 24.72 -0.98
N PHE A 74 0.97 24.48 0.33
CA PHE A 74 0.65 25.49 1.35
C PHE A 74 1.56 26.72 1.27
N VAL A 75 2.88 26.54 1.16
CA VAL A 75 3.83 27.66 1.06
C VAL A 75 3.56 28.47 -0.21
N LEU A 76 3.36 27.82 -1.36
CA LEU A 76 3.05 28.48 -2.63
C LEU A 76 1.68 29.18 -2.60
N GLN A 77 0.70 28.62 -1.90
CA GLN A 77 -0.61 29.24 -1.73
C GLN A 77 -0.55 30.53 -0.93
N VAL A 78 0.15 30.53 0.22
CA VAL A 78 0.21 31.72 1.08
C VAL A 78 1.09 32.82 0.49
N THR A 79 2.07 32.46 -0.35
CA THR A 79 3.01 33.42 -0.96
C THR A 79 2.65 33.78 -2.40
N ALA A 80 2.93 32.89 -3.34
CA ALA A 80 2.81 33.13 -4.77
C ALA A 80 1.35 33.35 -5.19
N PHE A 81 0.42 32.53 -4.69
CA PHE A 81 -0.99 32.64 -5.08
C PHE A 81 -1.64 33.92 -4.52
N VAL A 82 -1.35 34.29 -3.27
CA VAL A 82 -1.79 35.60 -2.72
C VAL A 82 -1.27 36.76 -3.57
N ALA A 83 0.01 36.73 -3.97
CA ALA A 83 0.58 37.76 -4.84
C ALA A 83 -0.10 37.83 -6.21
N LEU A 84 -0.41 36.66 -6.80
CA LEU A 84 -1.16 36.58 -8.06
C LEU A 84 -2.59 37.12 -7.92
N ILE A 85 -3.28 36.86 -6.80
CA ILE A 85 -4.58 37.44 -6.49
C ILE A 85 -4.47 38.97 -6.44
N VAL A 86 -3.50 39.53 -5.73
CA VAL A 86 -3.30 40.99 -5.66
C VAL A 86 -3.13 41.55 -7.08
N TYR A 87 -2.32 40.90 -7.91
CA TYR A 87 -2.09 41.34 -9.29
C TYR A 87 -3.37 41.26 -10.15
N ASP A 88 -4.13 40.18 -10.02
CA ASP A 88 -5.39 39.96 -10.74
C ASP A 88 -6.44 41.01 -10.38
N PHE A 89 -6.61 41.31 -9.11
CA PHE A 89 -7.55 42.35 -8.68
C PHE A 89 -7.10 43.75 -9.06
N ARG A 90 -5.80 44.08 -8.99
CA ARG A 90 -5.27 45.37 -9.50
C ARG A 90 -5.57 45.52 -10.99
N ARG A 91 -5.41 44.44 -11.75
CA ARG A 91 -5.72 44.39 -13.18
C ARG A 91 -7.23 44.56 -13.46
N ALA A 92 -8.08 43.95 -12.63
CA ALA A 92 -9.53 44.07 -12.72
C ALA A 92 -10.01 45.51 -12.44
N GLU A 93 -9.45 46.18 -11.43
CA GLU A 93 -9.71 47.61 -11.14
C GLU A 93 -9.28 48.52 -12.30
N ASP A 94 -8.18 48.18 -12.98
CA ASP A 94 -7.67 48.86 -14.17
C ASP A 94 -8.52 48.66 -15.44
N GLY A 95 -9.59 47.85 -15.37
CA GLY A 95 -10.52 47.58 -16.46
C GLY A 95 -9.93 46.84 -17.66
N ARG A 96 -8.87 46.04 -17.46
CA ARG A 96 -8.18 45.28 -18.53
C ARG A 96 -8.72 43.86 -18.65
N ILE A 97 -8.90 43.36 -19.88
CA ILE A 97 -9.48 42.03 -20.18
C ILE A 97 -8.53 40.90 -19.77
N ASP A 98 -9.07 39.78 -19.25
CA ASP A 98 -8.32 38.67 -18.63
C ASP A 98 -7.33 37.90 -19.53
N CYS A 99 -7.70 37.65 -20.78
CA CYS A 99 -6.82 36.95 -21.72
C CYS A 99 -5.97 37.90 -22.57
N VAL A 100 -6.30 39.19 -22.60
CA VAL A 100 -5.63 40.21 -23.41
C VAL A 100 -5.36 41.45 -22.53
N PRO A 101 -4.26 41.45 -21.75
CA PRO A 101 -3.96 42.52 -20.80
C PRO A 101 -3.74 43.90 -21.44
N CYS A 102 -3.60 43.97 -22.77
CA CYS A 102 -3.40 45.20 -23.54
C CYS A 102 -4.71 45.91 -23.94
N ALA A 103 -5.88 45.26 -23.79
CA ALA A 103 -7.17 45.84 -24.14
C ALA A 103 -7.93 46.27 -22.88
N ARG A 104 -8.26 47.57 -22.78
CA ARG A 104 -9.16 48.11 -21.75
C ARG A 104 -10.60 48.07 -22.24
N LEU A 105 -11.53 47.69 -21.38
CA LEU A 105 -12.94 47.90 -21.65
C LEU A 105 -13.22 49.41 -21.72
N LYS A 106 -13.75 49.89 -22.84
CA LYS A 106 -14.32 51.23 -22.90
C LYS A 106 -15.59 51.25 -22.05
N SER A 107 -15.52 51.93 -20.92
CA SER A 107 -16.68 52.27 -20.10
C SER A 107 -17.76 52.92 -20.97
N SER A 108 -18.84 52.19 -21.21
CA SER A 108 -20.10 52.80 -21.64
C SER A 108 -20.87 53.09 -20.35
N THR A 109 -21.18 54.37 -20.17
CA THR A 109 -22.08 54.93 -19.16
C THR A 109 -23.22 53.98 -18.77
N VAL A 110 -23.18 53.48 -17.54
CA VAL A 110 -24.37 53.22 -16.74
C VAL A 110 -24.11 53.78 -15.34
N ALA A 111 -24.42 55.06 -15.19
CA ALA A 111 -24.77 55.62 -13.90
C ALA A 111 -26.19 55.14 -13.56
N GLY A 112 -26.37 54.60 -12.37
CA GLY A 112 -27.68 54.35 -11.77
C GLY A 112 -28.17 52.90 -11.85
N ASP A 113 -27.68 52.05 -10.94
CA ASP A 113 -28.58 51.15 -10.24
C ASP A 113 -28.11 50.97 -8.79
N ASN A 114 -28.87 51.57 -7.88
CA ASN A 114 -28.74 51.38 -6.44
C ASN A 114 -29.19 49.95 -6.12
N GLY A 115 -28.22 49.05 -6.02
CA GLY A 115 -28.49 47.69 -5.58
C GLY A 115 -27.37 46.78 -6.03
N GLY A 116 -26.24 46.81 -5.31
CA GLY A 116 -25.15 45.85 -5.44
C GLY A 116 -25.60 44.42 -5.11
N HIS A 117 -26.45 43.85 -5.95
CA HIS A 117 -26.66 42.42 -6.06
C HIS A 117 -25.45 41.85 -6.79
N GLN A 118 -24.33 41.80 -6.07
CA GLN A 118 -23.28 40.82 -6.33
C GLN A 118 -24.02 39.50 -6.54
N ARG A 119 -24.03 38.97 -7.78
CA ARG A 119 -24.76 37.75 -8.15
C ARG A 119 -24.30 36.64 -7.24
N LEU A 120 -24.99 36.43 -6.12
CA LEU A 120 -24.80 35.28 -5.28
C LEU A 120 -25.08 34.09 -6.19
N HIS A 121 -24.04 33.33 -6.50
CA HIS A 121 -24.07 32.18 -7.39
C HIS A 121 -25.33 31.36 -7.10
N PHE A 122 -26.01 30.84 -8.13
CA PHE A 122 -27.23 30.03 -7.99
C PHE A 122 -27.14 29.00 -6.83
N VAL A 123 -25.95 28.40 -6.67
CA VAL A 123 -25.60 27.48 -5.60
C VAL A 123 -25.69 28.10 -4.21
N ALA A 124 -25.14 29.30 -4.00
CA ALA A 124 -25.18 29.99 -2.72
C ALA A 124 -26.61 30.39 -2.33
N ARG A 125 -27.43 30.80 -3.32
CA ARG A 125 -28.86 31.08 -3.12
C ARG A 125 -29.63 29.80 -2.75
N TYR A 126 -29.41 28.71 -3.48
CA TYR A 126 -30.00 27.40 -3.14
C TYR A 126 -29.62 26.92 -1.73
N MET A 127 -28.34 27.04 -1.36
CA MET A 127 -27.85 26.61 -0.05
C MET A 127 -28.48 27.42 1.09
N LYS A 128 -28.61 28.74 0.90
CA LYS A 128 -29.19 29.66 1.89
C LYS A 128 -30.71 29.54 2.01
N ASP A 129 -31.41 29.49 0.87
CA ASP A 129 -32.87 29.66 0.83
C ASP A 129 -33.63 28.33 0.85
N VAL A 130 -33.01 27.23 0.41
CA VAL A 130 -33.65 25.91 0.35
C VAL A 130 -32.99 24.95 1.35
N HIS A 131 -31.68 24.72 1.24
CA HIS A 131 -31.03 23.66 2.00
C HIS A 131 -30.91 23.98 3.50
N GLY A 132 -30.50 25.21 3.86
CA GLY A 132 -30.36 25.66 5.25
C GLY A 132 -31.66 25.55 6.07
N PRO A 133 -32.79 26.11 5.62
CA PRO A 133 -34.07 26.02 6.32
C PRO A 133 -34.56 24.57 6.47
N ILE A 134 -34.42 23.75 5.43
CA ILE A 134 -34.83 22.33 5.45
C ILE A 134 -34.05 21.56 6.54
N LEU A 135 -32.73 21.76 6.62
CA LEU A 135 -31.90 21.10 7.62
C LEU A 135 -32.14 21.62 9.05
N GLY A 136 -32.64 22.85 9.17
CA GLY A 136 -32.97 23.51 10.44
C GLY A 136 -34.23 22.97 11.12
N TYR A 137 -35.14 22.31 10.39
CA TYR A 137 -36.33 21.70 10.99
C TYR A 137 -35.94 20.58 11.96
N ARG A 138 -36.41 20.69 13.22
CA ARG A 138 -36.20 19.68 14.27
C ARG A 138 -36.42 18.23 13.80
N PRO A 139 -37.53 17.87 13.11
CA PRO A 139 -37.73 16.49 12.66
C PRO A 139 -36.67 16.05 11.65
N VAL A 140 -36.29 16.91 10.70
CA VAL A 140 -35.26 16.61 9.69
C VAL A 140 -33.91 16.38 10.38
N LYS A 141 -33.55 17.21 11.36
CA LYS A 141 -32.32 17.03 12.14
C LYS A 141 -32.27 15.68 12.86
N PHE A 142 -33.37 15.28 13.53
CA PHE A 142 -33.45 13.98 14.18
C PHE A 142 -33.30 12.82 13.18
N ILE A 143 -33.96 12.91 12.03
CA ILE A 143 -33.86 11.90 10.96
C ILE A 143 -32.43 11.79 10.45
N VAL A 144 -31.77 12.91 10.14
CA VAL A 144 -30.39 12.93 9.63
C VAL A 144 -29.44 12.29 10.64
N ILE A 145 -29.53 12.66 11.92
CA ILE A 145 -28.69 12.07 12.97
C ILE A 145 -28.96 10.56 13.07
N ALA A 146 -30.23 10.13 13.08
CA ALA A 146 -30.58 8.72 13.16
C ALA A 146 -30.01 7.91 11.97
N VAL A 147 -30.05 8.47 10.75
CA VAL A 147 -29.49 7.82 9.56
C VAL A 147 -27.96 7.70 9.65
N PHE A 148 -27.25 8.79 9.98
CA PHE A 148 -25.79 8.75 10.10
C PHE A 148 -25.32 7.81 11.22
N VAL A 149 -26.04 7.79 12.34
CA VAL A 149 -25.76 6.86 13.45
C VAL A 149 -26.04 5.41 13.02
N GLY A 150 -27.15 5.16 12.33
CA GLY A 150 -27.47 3.84 11.79
C GLY A 150 -26.41 3.35 10.79
N LEU A 151 -25.99 4.21 9.85
CA LEU A 151 -24.92 3.92 8.89
C LEU A 151 -23.57 3.67 9.58
N ALA A 152 -23.23 4.42 10.63
CA ALA A 152 -22.02 4.21 11.39
C ALA A 152 -22.03 2.84 12.08
N PHE A 153 -23.12 2.48 12.77
CA PHE A 153 -23.25 1.16 13.40
C PHE A 153 -23.24 0.02 12.37
N ALA A 154 -23.91 0.21 11.22
CA ALA A 154 -23.88 -0.77 10.14
C ALA A 154 -22.46 -0.94 9.56
N SER A 155 -21.73 0.15 9.38
CA SER A 155 -20.34 0.12 8.89
C SER A 155 -19.40 -0.58 9.88
N ILE A 156 -19.56 -0.33 11.19
CA ILE A 156 -18.80 -1.00 12.25
C ILE A 156 -19.14 -2.50 12.30
N ALA A 157 -20.41 -2.87 12.14
CA ALA A 157 -20.81 -4.27 12.11
C ALA A 157 -20.22 -4.98 10.87
N MET A 158 -20.21 -4.31 9.72
CA MET A 158 -19.73 -4.88 8.45
C MET A 158 -18.21 -4.95 8.35
N SER A 159 -17.47 -4.04 9.01
CA SER A 159 -16.00 -4.03 8.96
C SER A 159 -15.38 -5.32 9.50
N THR A 160 -16.07 -6.04 10.39
CA THR A 160 -15.64 -7.35 10.92
C THR A 160 -15.56 -8.45 9.85
N ARG A 161 -16.22 -8.27 8.70
CA ARG A 161 -16.22 -9.23 7.59
C ARG A 161 -15.16 -8.95 6.53
N LEU A 162 -14.32 -7.93 6.74
CA LEU A 162 -13.29 -7.57 5.79
C LEU A 162 -12.19 -8.64 5.80
N GLN A 163 -12.07 -9.39 4.71
CA GLN A 163 -11.02 -10.40 4.57
C GLN A 163 -9.68 -9.70 4.29
N PRO A 164 -8.63 -9.96 5.09
CA PRO A 164 -7.31 -9.41 4.82
C PRO A 164 -6.64 -10.17 3.69
N GLY A 165 -6.11 -9.46 2.70
CA GLY A 165 -5.38 -10.05 1.60
C GLY A 165 -5.47 -9.19 0.35
N LEU A 166 -4.45 -9.26 -0.49
CA LEU A 166 -4.49 -8.72 -1.84
C LEU A 166 -4.32 -9.89 -2.79
N GLU A 167 -5.38 -10.18 -3.55
CA GLU A 167 -5.29 -11.17 -4.60
C GLU A 167 -4.32 -10.68 -5.68
N GLN A 168 -3.31 -11.48 -6.00
CA GLN A 168 -2.29 -11.13 -6.99
C GLN A 168 -2.90 -10.82 -8.37
N LYS A 169 -4.02 -11.46 -8.70
CA LYS A 169 -4.77 -11.26 -9.95
C LYS A 169 -5.24 -9.81 -10.16
N ILE A 170 -5.60 -9.11 -9.09
CA ILE A 170 -6.15 -7.74 -9.13
C ILE A 170 -5.06 -6.71 -9.46
N VAL A 171 -3.80 -7.00 -9.13
CA VAL A 171 -2.65 -6.12 -9.40
C VAL A 171 -2.25 -6.14 -10.87
N LEU A 172 -2.62 -7.20 -11.59
CA LEU A 172 -2.25 -7.38 -13.00
C LEU A 172 -3.23 -6.62 -13.92
N PRO A 173 -2.73 -6.07 -15.04
CA PRO A 173 -3.60 -5.55 -16.09
C PRO A 173 -4.63 -6.60 -16.52
N ARG A 174 -5.85 -6.16 -16.84
CA ARG A 174 -6.95 -7.06 -17.23
C ARG A 174 -6.66 -7.83 -18.52
N ASP A 175 -5.85 -7.26 -19.40
CA ASP A 175 -5.47 -7.87 -20.69
C ASP A 175 -4.15 -8.65 -20.62
N SER A 176 -3.60 -8.89 -19.42
CA SER A 176 -2.36 -9.63 -19.27
C SER A 176 -2.58 -11.13 -19.47
N TYR A 177 -1.70 -11.79 -20.22
CA TYR A 177 -1.68 -13.26 -20.37
C TYR A 177 -1.59 -13.99 -19.01
N LEU A 178 -1.02 -13.32 -17.99
CA LEU A 178 -0.90 -13.86 -16.64
C LEU A 178 -2.25 -14.11 -15.98
N GLN A 179 -3.31 -13.39 -16.39
CA GLN A 179 -4.67 -13.62 -15.91
C GLN A 179 -5.11 -15.06 -16.18
N GLY A 180 -4.95 -15.54 -17.43
CA GLY A 180 -5.27 -16.92 -17.81
C GLY A 180 -4.33 -17.94 -17.19
N TYR A 181 -3.03 -17.61 -17.05
CA TYR A 181 -2.08 -18.48 -16.36
C TYR A 181 -2.47 -18.75 -14.90
N PHE A 182 -2.89 -17.73 -14.14
CA PHE A 182 -3.32 -17.93 -12.75
C PHE A 182 -4.61 -18.75 -12.66
N ASP A 183 -5.54 -18.58 -13.61
CA ASP A 183 -6.76 -19.38 -13.69
C ASP A 183 -6.45 -20.87 -13.98
N ASP A 184 -5.52 -21.14 -14.90
CA ASP A 184 -5.07 -22.49 -15.20
C ASP A 184 -4.29 -23.10 -14.02
N LEU A 185 -3.51 -22.29 -13.32
CA LEU A 185 -2.74 -22.70 -12.15
C LEU A 185 -3.66 -23.11 -11.00
N GLU A 186 -4.71 -22.34 -10.71
CA GLU A 186 -5.72 -22.69 -9.70
C GLU A 186 -6.50 -23.95 -10.10
N LYS A 187 -6.81 -24.12 -11.40
CA LYS A 187 -7.63 -25.22 -11.88
C LYS A 187 -6.89 -26.55 -12.02
N TYR A 188 -5.66 -26.53 -12.53
CA TYR A 188 -4.92 -27.74 -12.90
C TYR A 188 -3.79 -28.09 -11.93
N MET A 189 -3.22 -27.13 -11.19
CA MET A 189 -2.10 -27.42 -10.31
C MET A 189 -2.59 -28.10 -9.03
N LYS A 190 -2.05 -29.29 -8.74
CA LYS A 190 -2.42 -30.11 -7.57
C LYS A 190 -1.44 -30.02 -6.40
N VAL A 191 -0.39 -29.21 -6.54
CA VAL A 191 0.68 -29.07 -5.55
C VAL A 191 0.90 -27.59 -5.26
N GLY A 192 1.34 -27.27 -4.04
CA GLY A 192 1.69 -25.90 -3.67
C GLY A 192 3.14 -25.54 -4.06
N PRO A 193 3.55 -24.30 -3.78
CA PRO A 193 4.97 -23.92 -3.86
C PRO A 193 5.83 -24.78 -2.91
N PRO A 194 7.10 -25.06 -3.24
CA PRO A 194 7.98 -25.84 -2.38
C PRO A 194 8.35 -25.08 -1.10
N LEU A 195 8.33 -25.79 0.03
CA LEU A 195 8.73 -25.29 1.34
C LEU A 195 10.09 -25.88 1.72
N TYR A 196 11.02 -25.03 2.19
CA TYR A 196 12.35 -25.44 2.61
C TYR A 196 12.54 -25.17 4.11
N PHE A 197 12.78 -26.24 4.88
CA PHE A 197 13.13 -26.14 6.29
C PHE A 197 14.64 -25.99 6.43
N VAL A 198 15.10 -24.81 6.88
CA VAL A 198 16.53 -24.48 6.98
C VAL A 198 17.00 -24.55 8.42
N VAL A 199 17.84 -25.54 8.73
CA VAL A 199 18.48 -25.68 10.05
C VAL A 199 19.81 -24.91 10.06
N LYS A 200 19.95 -23.94 10.97
CA LYS A 200 21.16 -23.12 11.12
C LYS A 200 21.97 -23.53 12.35
N ASN A 201 23.29 -23.38 12.28
CA ASN A 201 24.23 -23.59 13.40
C ASN A 201 24.13 -24.97 14.07
N PHE A 202 24.10 -26.03 13.27
CA PHE A 202 23.96 -27.39 13.75
C PHE A 202 25.25 -28.20 13.54
N ASN A 203 25.61 -29.02 14.54
CA ASN A 203 26.76 -29.90 14.46
C ASN A 203 26.32 -31.27 13.92
N TYR A 204 26.69 -31.55 12.67
CA TYR A 204 26.38 -32.81 11.99
C TYR A 204 27.44 -33.91 12.23
N SER A 205 28.41 -33.67 13.12
CA SER A 205 29.45 -34.65 13.41
C SER A 205 28.88 -35.93 14.02
N SER A 206 29.38 -37.08 13.58
CA SER A 206 29.02 -38.41 14.08
C SER A 206 29.33 -38.60 15.58
N ALA A 207 30.18 -37.75 16.15
CA ALA A 207 30.50 -37.77 17.58
C ALA A 207 29.40 -37.14 18.46
N SER A 208 28.38 -36.50 17.88
CA SER A 208 27.29 -35.87 18.63
C SER A 208 25.97 -36.62 18.44
N GLU A 209 25.23 -36.86 19.53
CA GLU A 209 23.86 -37.44 19.50
C GLU A 209 22.83 -36.51 18.84
N ASN A 210 23.23 -35.29 18.48
CA ASN A 210 22.36 -34.28 17.90
C ASN A 210 21.75 -34.76 16.58
N THR A 211 22.48 -35.53 15.75
CA THR A 211 21.99 -36.04 14.45
C THR A 211 20.64 -36.76 14.57
N ASN A 212 20.39 -37.46 15.69
CA ASN A 212 19.14 -38.17 15.98
C ASN A 212 17.91 -37.24 16.11
N GLN A 213 18.12 -35.94 16.32
CA GLN A 213 17.08 -34.93 16.38
C GLN A 213 16.60 -34.46 15.00
N ILE A 214 17.34 -34.77 13.92
CA ILE A 214 16.97 -34.36 12.56
C ILE A 214 16.51 -35.56 11.72
N CYS A 215 17.27 -36.65 11.74
CA CYS A 215 17.08 -37.80 10.84
C CYS A 215 15.74 -38.53 11.02
N SER A 216 15.29 -39.27 10.00
CA SER A 216 14.07 -40.10 10.05
C SER A 216 14.33 -41.61 9.96
N ILE A 217 15.59 -42.02 9.91
CA ILE A 217 15.99 -43.43 9.82
C ILE A 217 15.93 -44.15 11.18
N ASN A 218 16.21 -45.46 11.16
CA ASN A 218 16.30 -46.27 12.37
C ASN A 218 17.33 -45.68 13.36
N GLN A 219 16.99 -45.69 14.66
CA GLN A 219 17.74 -45.07 15.78
C GLN A 219 17.61 -43.54 15.92
N CYS A 220 16.90 -42.86 15.02
CA CYS A 220 16.54 -41.46 15.21
C CYS A 220 15.37 -41.29 16.18
N ASN A 221 15.24 -40.11 16.76
CA ASN A 221 14.15 -39.83 17.68
C ASN A 221 12.80 -39.79 16.95
N SER A 222 11.75 -40.28 17.60
CA SER A 222 10.39 -40.23 17.05
C SER A 222 9.86 -38.80 16.88
N ASN A 223 10.41 -37.84 17.61
CA ASN A 223 10.13 -36.41 17.52
C ASN A 223 11.20 -35.63 16.75
N SER A 224 11.98 -36.31 15.89
CA SER A 224 12.95 -35.64 15.03
C SER A 224 12.25 -34.70 14.04
N LEU A 225 12.99 -33.71 13.54
CA LEU A 225 12.46 -32.72 12.60
C LEU A 225 11.76 -33.36 11.39
N LEU A 226 12.39 -34.37 10.78
CA LEU A 226 11.83 -35.04 9.61
C LEU A 226 10.64 -35.92 9.94
N ASN A 227 10.66 -36.62 11.08
CA ASN A 227 9.51 -37.40 11.54
C ASN A 227 8.31 -36.51 11.86
N GLU A 228 8.53 -35.32 12.43
CA GLU A 228 7.49 -34.33 12.66
C GLU A 228 6.91 -33.80 11.34
N ILE A 229 7.74 -33.44 10.36
CA ILE A 229 7.26 -32.99 9.05
C ILE A 229 6.48 -34.11 8.35
N ALA A 230 6.99 -35.34 8.39
CA ALA A 230 6.28 -36.50 7.84
C ALA A 230 4.93 -36.70 8.54
N ARG A 231 4.86 -36.57 9.87
CA ARG A 231 3.61 -36.64 10.63
C ARG A 231 2.63 -35.54 10.25
N GLN A 232 3.09 -34.30 10.08
CA GLN A 232 2.23 -33.18 9.64
C GLN A 232 1.74 -33.35 8.21
N SER A 233 2.50 -34.03 7.35
CA SER A 233 2.09 -34.32 5.96
C SER A 233 0.92 -35.30 5.85
N LEU A 234 0.59 -36.03 6.92
CA LEU A 234 -0.58 -36.91 6.97
C LEU A 234 -1.91 -36.13 7.07
N SER A 235 -1.87 -34.88 7.53
CA SER A 235 -3.04 -34.01 7.73
C SER A 235 -2.90 -32.69 6.96
N PRO A 236 -2.92 -32.72 5.60
CA PRO A 236 -2.65 -31.55 4.77
C PRO A 236 -3.70 -30.43 4.92
N GLU A 237 -4.93 -30.75 5.29
CA GLU A 237 -6.03 -29.78 5.44
C GLU A 237 -5.78 -28.74 6.54
N THR A 238 -4.99 -29.10 7.56
CA THR A 238 -4.67 -28.20 8.68
C THR A 238 -3.23 -27.70 8.64
N SER A 239 -2.29 -28.54 8.22
CA SER A 239 -0.86 -28.19 8.17
C SER A 239 -0.45 -27.48 6.89
N TYR A 240 -1.25 -27.59 5.82
CA TYR A 240 -0.92 -27.15 4.46
C TYR A 240 0.36 -27.80 3.89
N ILE A 241 0.81 -28.91 4.47
CA ILE A 241 1.95 -29.70 4.00
C ILE A 241 1.40 -30.97 3.36
N ALA A 242 1.55 -31.12 2.05
CA ALA A 242 1.01 -32.26 1.29
C ALA A 242 1.96 -33.46 1.18
N LYS A 243 3.27 -33.25 1.41
CA LYS A 243 4.32 -34.27 1.22
C LYS A 243 5.38 -34.15 2.30
N PRO A 244 6.03 -35.27 2.70
CA PRO A 244 7.15 -35.25 3.62
C PRO A 244 8.35 -34.52 3.01
N ALA A 245 9.25 -34.02 3.85
CA ALA A 245 10.48 -33.38 3.41
C ALA A 245 11.50 -34.41 2.90
N ALA A 246 12.19 -34.08 1.80
CA ALA A 246 13.38 -34.81 1.38
C ALA A 246 14.56 -34.47 2.30
N SER A 247 15.40 -35.45 2.60
CA SER A 247 16.52 -35.30 3.52
C SER A 247 17.80 -35.87 2.95
N TRP A 248 18.74 -34.96 2.63
CA TRP A 248 20.09 -35.35 2.22
C TRP A 248 20.84 -36.13 3.30
N LEU A 249 20.52 -35.89 4.58
CA LEU A 249 21.18 -36.52 5.71
C LEU A 249 20.77 -37.99 5.81
N ASP A 250 19.49 -38.30 5.62
CA ASP A 250 19.00 -39.68 5.63
C ASP A 250 19.57 -40.45 4.44
N ASP A 251 19.56 -39.85 3.24
CA ASP A 251 20.16 -40.44 2.04
C ASP A 251 21.66 -40.72 2.25
N PHE A 252 22.39 -39.80 2.88
CA PHE A 252 23.81 -39.97 3.20
C PHE A 252 24.06 -41.09 4.22
N LEU A 253 23.26 -41.16 5.28
CA LEU A 253 23.39 -42.20 6.30
C LEU A 253 23.04 -43.59 5.74
N ILE A 254 22.03 -43.68 4.88
CA ILE A 254 21.70 -44.92 4.15
C ILE A 254 22.84 -45.30 3.22
N TRP A 255 23.39 -44.35 2.46
CA TRP A 255 24.51 -44.58 1.55
C TRP A 255 25.77 -45.07 2.26
N MET A 256 26.03 -44.60 3.48
CA MET A 256 27.15 -45.07 4.32
C MET A 256 26.87 -46.38 5.06
N SER A 257 25.62 -46.84 5.12
CA SER A 257 25.27 -48.00 5.92
C SER A 257 25.95 -49.27 5.36
N PRO A 258 26.54 -50.13 6.22
CA PRO A 258 27.14 -51.40 5.77
C PRO A 258 26.13 -52.36 5.13
N GLU A 259 24.84 -52.17 5.43
CA GLU A 259 23.72 -52.94 4.90
C GLU A 259 23.34 -52.52 3.47
N ALA A 260 23.70 -51.31 3.05
CA ALA A 260 23.55 -50.84 1.68
C ALA A 260 24.68 -51.42 0.79
N PHE A 261 24.45 -52.64 0.30
CA PHE A 261 25.38 -53.34 -0.58
C PHE A 261 25.75 -52.50 -1.81
N GLY A 262 27.06 -52.22 -1.97
CA GLY A 262 27.60 -51.61 -3.19
C GLY A 262 27.70 -50.08 -3.20
N CYS A 263 27.31 -49.37 -2.13
CA CYS A 263 27.33 -47.91 -2.09
C CYS A 263 28.70 -47.32 -1.67
N CYS A 264 29.03 -47.36 -0.38
CA CYS A 264 30.26 -46.76 0.16
C CYS A 264 31.39 -47.80 0.22
N ARG A 265 32.17 -47.92 -0.87
CA ARG A 265 33.29 -48.87 -0.97
C ARG A 265 34.64 -48.18 -0.98
N LYS A 266 35.67 -48.91 -0.55
CA LYS A 266 37.07 -48.50 -0.68
C LYS A 266 37.87 -49.67 -1.23
N PHE A 267 38.84 -49.38 -2.09
CA PHE A 267 39.85 -50.36 -2.48
C PHE A 267 40.70 -50.75 -1.27
N VAL A 268 41.36 -51.91 -1.34
CA VAL A 268 42.33 -52.37 -0.33
C VAL A 268 43.43 -51.33 -0.07
N ASN A 269 43.73 -50.49 -1.07
CA ASN A 269 44.71 -49.40 -1.01
C ASN A 269 44.18 -48.13 -0.30
N GLY A 270 42.95 -48.15 0.24
CA GLY A 270 42.31 -47.05 0.97
C GLY A 270 41.61 -45.99 0.10
N ASN A 271 41.75 -46.05 -1.23
CA ASN A 271 41.11 -45.13 -2.16
C ASN A 271 39.61 -45.42 -2.30
N TYR A 272 38.82 -44.38 -2.57
CA TYR A 272 37.38 -44.51 -2.83
C TYR A 272 37.13 -45.43 -4.05
N CYS A 273 36.24 -46.40 -3.87
CA CYS A 273 35.77 -47.27 -4.94
C CYS A 273 34.34 -46.86 -5.33
N PRO A 274 34.11 -46.37 -6.56
CA PRO A 274 32.77 -45.97 -6.99
C PRO A 274 31.83 -47.18 -7.12
N PRO A 275 30.51 -47.01 -6.98
CA PRO A 275 29.51 -48.04 -7.29
C PRO A 275 29.58 -48.52 -8.75
N ASP A 276 29.17 -49.76 -9.01
CA ASP A 276 29.31 -50.40 -10.33
C ASP A 276 28.51 -49.69 -11.44
N ASP A 277 27.44 -48.97 -11.08
CA ASP A 277 26.63 -48.16 -11.99
C ASP A 277 27.30 -46.84 -12.41
N GLN A 278 28.38 -46.44 -11.73
CA GLN A 278 29.18 -45.27 -12.07
C GLN A 278 30.46 -45.72 -12.79
N VAL A 279 30.30 -46.22 -14.00
CA VAL A 279 31.44 -46.61 -14.86
C VAL A 279 32.26 -45.36 -15.19
N GLN A 280 33.35 -45.15 -14.46
CA GLN A 280 34.40 -44.25 -14.91
C GLN A 280 35.10 -44.90 -16.10
N ASN A 281 35.12 -44.21 -17.23
CA ASN A 281 35.78 -44.58 -18.48
C ASN A 281 37.33 -44.64 -18.37
N PHE A 282 37.86 -45.26 -17.31
CA PHE A 282 39.29 -45.45 -17.13
C PHE A 282 39.57 -46.89 -16.67
N SER A 283 39.81 -47.73 -17.67
CA SER A 283 40.78 -48.82 -17.69
C SER A 283 41.46 -49.14 -16.35
N LEU A 284 40.88 -50.08 -15.61
CA LEU A 284 41.56 -50.98 -14.67
C LEU A 284 40.77 -52.30 -14.66
N ASN A 285 41.51 -53.41 -14.72
CA ASN A 285 41.03 -54.75 -15.04
C ASN A 285 39.75 -55.20 -14.29
N PRO A 286 38.81 -55.89 -14.97
CA PRO A 286 37.58 -56.44 -14.38
C PRO A 286 37.81 -57.67 -13.48
N LEU A 287 39.06 -57.93 -13.05
CA LEU A 287 39.47 -59.15 -12.33
C LEU A 287 39.73 -58.93 -10.83
N TYR A 288 39.68 -57.68 -10.35
CA TYR A 288 39.73 -57.37 -8.93
C TYR A 288 38.51 -56.53 -8.60
N GLY A 289 37.48 -57.19 -8.07
CA GLY A 289 36.39 -56.48 -7.40
C GLY A 289 36.94 -55.62 -6.26
N CYS A 290 36.22 -54.55 -5.95
CA CYS A 290 36.16 -54.11 -4.57
C CYS A 290 35.58 -55.27 -3.74
#